data_AF-A0A183FZ64-F1
#
_entry.id   AF-A0A183FZ64-F1
#
_cell.length_a   1.000
_cell.length_b   1.000
_cell.length_c   1.000
_cell.angle_alpha   90.00
_cell.angle_beta   90.00
_cell.angle_gamma   90.00
#
_symmetry.space_group_name_H-M   'P 1'
#
loop_
_entity.id
_entity.type
_entity.pdbx_description
1 polymer ?
#
loop_
_entity_poly.entity_id
_entity_poly.type
_entity_poly.pdbx_seq_one_letter_code
_entity_poly.pdbx_strand_id
1 'polypeptide(L)'
;MDSRNRCGWVLCDDGPRKVYQVEDKLRRLTTFFTSKSFDEIDMGFSLENDINVDRGYFLEMMAGALTYHFGIETEASALEGFSTLQDIADYIASHQ
;
A
#
# COMPACT_ATOMS: atom_id res chain seq x y z
N MET A 1 13.38 -2.66 46.40
CA MET A 1 12.33 -1.62 46.43
C MET A 1 12.73 -0.57 45.40
N ASP A 2 12.03 -0.25 44.33
CA ASP A 2 10.87 -0.78 43.62
C ASP A 2 10.93 -0.09 42.24
N SER A 3 11.41 -0.79 41.22
CA SER A 3 11.54 -0.25 39.85
C SER A 3 10.27 -0.54 39.07
N ARG A 4 9.16 0.08 39.46
CA ARG A 4 7.89 0.01 38.73
C ARG A 4 7.74 1.19 37.76
N ASN A 5 7.40 0.82 36.52
CA ASN A 5 6.59 1.59 35.58
C ASN A 5 7.07 2.98 35.14
N ARG A 6 7.94 2.98 34.12
CA ARG A 6 7.84 3.98 33.03
C ARG A 6 7.78 3.28 31.66
N CYS A 7 6.84 2.36 31.51
CA CYS A 7 6.27 2.08 30.20
C CYS A 7 5.06 2.99 30.05
N GLY A 8 5.26 4.12 29.36
CA GLY A 8 4.22 5.08 29.04
C GLY A 8 4.62 5.80 27.76
N TRP A 9 4.13 5.27 26.64
CA TRP A 9 4.05 5.92 25.32
C TRP A 9 5.30 6.00 24.44
N VAL A 10 6.42 5.40 24.84
CA VAL A 10 7.50 5.13 23.89
C VAL A 10 7.48 3.63 23.61
N LEU A 11 6.60 3.22 22.70
CA LEU A 11 6.79 1.95 22.02
C LEU A 11 8.15 2.06 21.32
N CYS A 12 9.14 1.46 21.97
CA CYS A 12 10.28 0.83 21.34
C CYS A 12 9.75 -0.02 20.19
N ASP A 13 9.72 0.56 19.00
CA ASP A 13 9.63 -0.20 17.77
C ASP A 13 10.90 0.14 17.00
N ASP A 14 11.96 -0.47 17.52
CA ASP A 14 13.25 -0.65 16.90
C ASP A 14 13.06 -1.79 15.88
N GLY A 15 12.93 -1.41 14.61
CA GLY A 15 12.68 -2.33 13.50
C GLY A 15 12.68 -1.58 12.16
N PRO A 16 12.97 -2.24 11.01
CA PRO A 16 13.02 -1.59 9.70
C PRO A 16 11.60 -1.17 9.24
N ARG A 17 11.08 -0.08 9.80
CA ARG A 17 9.70 0.43 9.64
C ARG A 17 9.43 1.18 8.32
N LYS A 18 9.95 0.70 7.19
CA LYS A 18 9.60 1.28 5.87
C LYS A 18 8.86 0.35 4.93
N VAL A 19 9.16 -0.96 4.92
CA VAL A 19 8.56 -1.90 3.96
C VAL A 19 7.09 -2.19 4.29
N TYR A 20 6.79 -2.45 5.57
CA TYR A 20 5.42 -2.72 6.03
C TYR A 20 4.43 -1.58 5.78
N GLN A 21 4.88 -0.34 5.57
CA GLN A 21 3.93 0.76 5.31
C GLN A 21 3.43 0.79 3.87
N VAL A 22 4.23 0.32 2.91
CA VAL A 22 3.85 0.36 1.50
C VAL A 22 2.75 -0.67 1.24
N GLU A 23 3.02 -1.92 1.61
CA GLU A 23 2.09 -3.04 1.43
C GLU A 23 0.76 -2.80 2.15
N ASP A 24 0.80 -2.36 3.42
CA ASP A 24 -0.42 -2.12 4.21
C ASP A 24 -1.26 -0.97 3.63
N LYS A 25 -0.60 0.10 3.14
CA LYS A 25 -1.28 1.21 2.46
C LYS A 25 -1.90 0.78 1.14
N LEU A 26 -1.16 0.02 0.32
CA LEU A 26 -1.66 -0.49 -0.95
C LEU A 26 -2.85 -1.40 -0.74
N ARG A 27 -2.74 -2.39 0.16
CA ARG A 27 -3.84 -3.29 0.52
C ARG A 27 -5.06 -2.51 1.02
N ARG A 28 -4.88 -1.51 1.89
CA ARG A 28 -5.97 -0.62 2.32
C ARG A 28 -6.60 0.14 1.16
N LEU A 29 -5.80 0.75 0.27
CA LEU A 29 -6.31 1.43 -0.92
C LEU A 29 -7.16 0.48 -1.76
N THR A 30 -6.67 -0.72 -2.02
CA THR A 30 -7.38 -1.73 -2.80
C THR A 30 -8.70 -2.14 -2.16
N THR A 31 -8.79 -2.25 -0.82
CA THR A 31 -10.09 -2.54 -0.15
C THR A 31 -11.19 -1.52 -0.45
N PHE A 32 -10.87 -0.29 -0.86
CA PHE A 32 -11.88 0.69 -1.27
C PHE A 32 -12.43 0.42 -2.67
N PHE A 33 -11.67 -0.27 -3.52
CA PHE A 33 -11.99 -0.56 -4.91
C PHE A 33 -12.49 -1.99 -5.14
N THR A 34 -12.36 -2.85 -4.12
CA THR A 34 -12.91 -4.20 -4.12
C THR A 34 -13.91 -4.38 -2.97
N SER A 35 -14.71 -5.44 -3.04
CA SER A 35 -15.61 -5.81 -1.94
C SER A 35 -14.95 -6.76 -0.93
N LYS A 36 -13.65 -7.03 -1.10
CA LYS A 36 -12.87 -7.92 -0.23
C LYS A 36 -12.32 -7.20 0.99
N SER A 37 -12.19 -7.96 2.07
CA SER A 37 -11.63 -7.49 3.33
C SER A 37 -10.12 -7.36 3.24
N PHE A 38 -9.50 -6.54 4.09
CA PHE A 38 -8.04 -6.37 4.13
C PHE A 38 -7.28 -7.70 4.26
N ASP A 39 -7.81 -8.64 5.05
CA ASP A 39 -7.23 -9.97 5.24
C ASP A 39 -7.29 -10.85 3.98
N GLU A 40 -8.19 -10.56 3.04
CA GLU A 40 -8.35 -11.30 1.78
C GLU A 40 -7.55 -10.69 0.62
N ILE A 41 -6.98 -9.50 0.83
CA ILE A 41 -6.12 -8.83 -0.15
C ILE A 41 -4.68 -9.11 0.24
N ASP A 42 -3.91 -9.69 -0.67
CA ASP A 42 -2.47 -9.93 -0.52
C ASP A 42 -1.69 -9.20 -1.63
N MET A 43 -0.36 -9.31 -1.63
CA MET A 43 0.46 -8.68 -2.67
C MET A 43 0.31 -9.36 -4.04
N GLY A 44 -0.14 -10.61 -4.08
CA GLY A 44 -0.46 -11.34 -5.31
C GLY A 44 -1.82 -10.98 -5.90
N PHE A 45 -2.56 -10.07 -5.26
CA PHE A 45 -3.90 -9.69 -5.66
C PHE A 45 -3.91 -9.08 -7.07
N SER A 46 -4.78 -9.61 -7.93
CA SER A 46 -4.85 -9.20 -9.33
C SER A 46 -5.66 -7.91 -9.47
N LEU A 47 -4.99 -6.86 -9.92
CA LEU A 47 -5.61 -5.55 -10.16
C LEU A 47 -6.57 -5.58 -11.36
N GLU A 48 -6.43 -6.58 -12.23
CA GLU A 48 -7.21 -6.69 -13.47
C GLU A 48 -8.52 -7.45 -13.25
N ASN A 49 -8.49 -8.47 -12.39
CA ASN A 49 -9.57 -9.44 -12.27
C ASN A 49 -10.44 -9.24 -11.01
N ASP A 50 -9.84 -8.71 -9.94
CA ASP A 50 -10.51 -8.64 -8.63
C ASP A 50 -10.99 -7.22 -8.24
N ILE A 51 -10.83 -6.25 -9.16
CA ILE A 51 -11.27 -4.87 -8.99
C ILE A 51 -12.69 -4.69 -9.54
N ASN A 52 -13.56 -4.06 -8.73
CA ASN A 52 -14.98 -3.86 -9.06
C ASN A 52 -15.25 -2.54 -9.79
N VAL A 53 -14.23 -1.72 -10.01
CA VAL A 53 -14.31 -0.43 -10.72
C VAL A 53 -13.61 -0.51 -12.08
N ASP A 54 -13.83 0.49 -12.92
CA ASP A 54 -13.09 0.62 -14.17
C ASP A 54 -11.58 0.67 -13.91
N ARG A 55 -10.81 -0.07 -14.71
CA ARG A 55 -9.36 -0.15 -14.58
C ARG A 55 -8.72 1.22 -14.72
N GLY A 56 -9.12 2.04 -15.71
CA GLY A 56 -8.56 3.38 -15.92
C GLY A 56 -8.79 4.26 -14.70
N TYR A 57 -10.00 4.23 -14.14
CA TYR A 57 -10.32 4.97 -12.91
C TYR A 57 -9.48 4.51 -11.70
N PHE A 58 -9.33 3.19 -11.51
CA PHE A 58 -8.48 2.66 -10.46
C PHE A 58 -7.03 3.14 -10.60
N LEU A 59 -6.48 3.10 -11.81
CA LEU A 59 -5.10 3.50 -12.07
C LEU A 59 -4.89 5.00 -11.86
N GLU A 60 -5.83 5.85 -12.29
CA GLU A 60 -5.77 7.29 -12.00
C GLU A 60 -5.79 7.58 -10.50
N MET A 61 -6.69 6.91 -9.76
CA MET A 61 -6.78 7.05 -8.31
C MET A 61 -5.51 6.54 -7.60
N MET A 62 -4.96 5.41 -8.06
CA MET A 62 -3.70 4.87 -7.54
C MET A 62 -2.53 5.79 -7.82
N ALA A 63 -2.41 6.35 -9.01
CA ALA A 63 -1.35 7.30 -9.35
C ALA A 63 -1.37 8.54 -8.44
N GLY A 64 -2.57 9.10 -8.19
CA GLY A 64 -2.76 10.19 -7.24
C GLY A 64 -2.41 9.78 -5.80
N ALA A 65 -2.83 8.58 -5.37
CA ALA A 65 -2.52 8.05 -4.05
C ALA A 65 -1.01 7.83 -3.86
N LEU A 66 -0.30 7.38 -4.89
CA LEU A 66 1.14 7.18 -4.88
C LEU A 66 1.88 8.50 -4.70
N THR A 67 1.48 9.51 -5.47
CA THR A 67 2.01 10.88 -5.36
C THR A 67 1.73 11.46 -3.97
N TYR A 68 0.50 11.34 -3.46
CA TYR A 68 0.10 11.92 -2.18
C TYR A 68 0.72 11.21 -0.96
N HIS A 69 0.80 9.87 -0.96
CA HIS A 69 1.25 9.09 0.18
C HIS A 69 2.75 8.80 0.19
N PHE A 70 3.39 8.75 -0.98
CA PHE A 70 4.80 8.38 -1.14
C PHE A 70 5.63 9.47 -1.83
N GLY A 71 5.01 10.52 -2.38
CA GLY A 71 5.72 11.59 -3.08
C GLY A 71 6.25 11.18 -4.46
N ILE A 72 5.73 10.09 -5.03
CA ILE A 72 6.17 9.55 -6.33
C ILE A 72 5.20 10.06 -7.40
N GLU A 73 5.67 10.99 -8.24
CA GLU A 73 4.94 11.43 -9.42
C GLU A 73 4.90 10.29 -10.45
N THR A 74 3.74 9.64 -10.58
CA THR A 74 3.50 8.56 -11.54
C THR A 74 2.19 8.83 -12.28
N GLU A 75 2.09 8.31 -13.49
CA GLU A 75 0.88 8.41 -14.31
C GLU A 75 0.14 7.07 -14.36
N ALA A 76 -1.17 7.11 -14.63
CA ALA A 76 -1.98 5.90 -14.79
C ALA A 76 -1.42 4.96 -15.86
N SER A 77 -0.85 5.50 -16.94
CA SER A 77 -0.22 4.74 -18.03
C SER A 77 1.02 3.95 -17.57
N ALA A 78 1.76 4.45 -16.56
CA ALA A 78 2.87 3.69 -15.98
C ALA A 78 2.36 2.51 -15.14
N LEU A 79 1.19 2.68 -14.52
CA LEU A 79 0.53 1.64 -13.73
C LEU A 79 -0.25 0.64 -14.60
N GLU A 80 -0.60 0.99 -15.84
CA GLU A 80 -1.33 0.09 -16.75
C GLU A 80 -0.61 -1.24 -16.97
N GLY A 81 0.73 -1.22 -16.96
CA GLY A 81 1.57 -2.41 -17.10
C GLY A 81 1.61 -3.31 -15.86
N PHE A 82 0.96 -2.93 -14.76
CA PHE A 82 0.97 -3.68 -13.52
C PHE A 82 -0.24 -4.61 -13.43
N SER A 83 0.01 -5.88 -13.10
CA SER A 83 -1.03 -6.89 -12.96
C SER A 83 -1.36 -7.18 -11.51
N THR A 84 -0.43 -6.90 -10.58
CA THR A 84 -0.55 -7.23 -9.15
C THR A 84 -0.21 -6.07 -8.23
N LEU A 85 -0.63 -6.15 -6.97
CA LEU A 85 -0.20 -5.18 -5.94
C LEU A 85 1.31 -5.22 -5.69
N GLN A 86 1.95 -6.37 -5.88
CA GLN A 86 3.39 -6.54 -5.77
C GLN A 86 4.12 -5.65 -6.77
N ASP A 87 3.65 -5.57 -8.02
CA ASP A 87 4.26 -4.73 -9.05
C ASP A 87 4.28 -3.25 -8.62
N ILE A 88 3.20 -2.78 -7.98
CA ILE A 88 3.12 -1.41 -7.46
C ILE A 88 4.08 -1.22 -6.28
N ALA A 89 4.16 -2.19 -5.36
CA ALA A 89 5.10 -2.11 -4.24
C ALA A 89 6.55 -2.09 -4.69
N ASP A 90 6.89 -2.92 -5.68
CA ASP A 90 8.22 -2.98 -6.28
C ASP A 90 8.54 -1.67 -7.01
N TYR A 91 7.56 -1.10 -7.71
CA TYR A 91 7.68 0.22 -8.32
C TYR A 91 8.00 1.30 -7.27
N ILE A 92 7.26 1.35 -6.16
CA ILE A 92 7.52 2.29 -5.06
C ILE A 92 8.91 2.06 -4.46
N ALA A 93 9.28 0.80 -4.21
CA ALA A 93 10.56 0.44 -3.64
C ALA A 93 11.74 0.84 -4.54
N SER A 94 11.56 0.78 -5.87
CA SER A 94 12.57 1.21 -6.84
C SER A 94 12.73 2.74 -6.93
N HIS A 95 11.75 3.50 -6.47
CA HIS A 95 11.75 4.97 -6.46
C HIS A 95 12.10 5.58 -5.10
N GLN A 96 12.45 4.76 -4.08
CA GLN A 96 12.86 5.19 -2.74
C GLN A 96 14.38 5.26 -2.53
#